data_AF-R7VKH0-F1
#
_entry.id   AF-R7VKH0-F1
#
_cell.length_a   1.000
_cell.length_b   1.000
_cell.length_c   1.000
_cell.angle_alpha   90.00
_cell.angle_beta   90.00
_cell.angle_gamma   90.00
#
_symmetry.space_group_name_H-M   'P 1'
#
loop_
_entity.id
_entity.type
_entity.pdbx_description
1 polymer ?
#
loop_
_entity_poly.entity_id
_entity_poly.type
_entity_poly.pdbx_seq_one_letter_code
_entity_poly.pdbx_strand_id
1 'polypeptide(L)'
;MFIALLLLVNIWSSDALPSILTTWEYPEASDIAFDTLLGGGSHIDALVDGCDVCDRHPELCSFSVGPGRPNEEGETTLDAMIMDGMTHAVGAVGCLKRVQQAARVARAVMDHTAHSLLVGEDATQFALNMGFNETSLETDESIANHEEWVEGNCQPNSWKDVLPNPTENCGPYSPV
;
A
#
# COMPACT_ATOMS: atom_id res chain seq x y z
N MET A 1 -7.64 -28.36 53.82
CA MET A 1 -7.65 -29.03 52.50
C MET A 1 -8.53 -28.20 51.59
N PHE A 2 -7.98 -27.16 50.97
CA PHE A 2 -8.69 -26.31 50.01
C PHE A 2 -8.40 -26.85 48.62
N ILE A 3 -9.44 -27.34 47.95
CA ILE A 3 -9.38 -27.82 46.57
C ILE A 3 -9.26 -26.59 45.67
N ALA A 4 -8.10 -26.44 45.04
CA ALA A 4 -7.93 -25.55 43.90
C ALA A 4 -8.66 -26.16 42.71
N LEU A 5 -9.83 -25.61 42.39
CA LEU A 5 -10.54 -25.93 41.15
C LEU A 5 -9.85 -25.16 40.02
N LEU A 6 -9.01 -25.86 39.26
CA LEU A 6 -8.42 -25.35 38.02
C LEU A 6 -9.56 -24.95 37.07
N LEU A 7 -9.69 -23.64 36.83
CA LEU A 7 -10.40 -23.10 35.67
C LEU A 7 -9.61 -23.50 34.43
N LEU A 8 -10.02 -24.61 33.80
CA LEU A 8 -9.76 -24.86 32.39
C LEU A 8 -10.55 -23.81 31.60
N VAL A 9 -9.96 -22.63 31.43
CA VAL A 9 -10.41 -21.71 30.38
C VAL A 9 -10.02 -22.37 29.07
N ASN A 10 -10.98 -23.01 28.41
CA ASN A 10 -10.85 -23.37 27.01
C ASN A 10 -10.73 -22.06 26.20
N ILE A 11 -9.51 -21.52 26.05
CA ILE A 11 -9.20 -20.40 25.15
C ILE A 11 -9.05 -20.93 23.71
N TRP A 12 -10.03 -21.70 23.26
CA TRP A 12 -10.19 -22.08 21.86
C TRP A 12 -11.66 -21.85 21.51
N SER A 13 -12.08 -20.59 21.68
CA SER A 13 -13.32 -20.11 21.10
C SER A 13 -13.03 -19.75 19.64
N SER A 14 -13.82 -20.33 18.75
CA SER A 14 -13.89 -19.96 17.33
C SER A 14 -14.74 -18.70 17.12
N ASP A 15 -15.07 -17.96 18.19
CA ASP A 15 -16.00 -16.81 18.17
C ASP A 15 -15.30 -15.46 17.90
N ALA A 16 -14.02 -15.46 17.53
CA ALA A 16 -13.27 -14.23 17.23
C ALA A 16 -13.39 -13.80 15.75
N LEU A 17 -14.57 -13.96 15.14
CA LEU A 17 -14.84 -13.50 13.78
C LEU A 17 -16.09 -12.60 13.75
N PRO A 18 -16.08 -11.50 12.99
CA PRO A 18 -14.98 -11.02 12.15
C PRO A 18 -13.79 -10.46 12.95
N SER A 19 -12.58 -10.62 12.41
CA SER A 19 -11.35 -10.00 12.94
C SER A 19 -10.64 -9.24 11.82
N ILE A 20 -10.12 -8.07 12.14
CA ILE A 20 -9.27 -7.25 11.27
C ILE A 20 -7.89 -7.13 11.92
N LEU A 21 -6.84 -7.35 11.14
CA LEU A 21 -5.45 -7.18 11.56
C LEU A 21 -4.75 -6.31 10.52
N THR A 22 -4.13 -5.23 10.97
CA THR A 22 -3.42 -4.25 10.15
C THR A 22 -2.01 -4.06 10.68
N THR A 23 -1.10 -3.61 9.82
CA THR A 23 0.25 -3.23 10.23
C THR A 23 0.26 -1.80 10.76
N TRP A 24 1.08 -1.54 11.78
CA TRP A 24 1.20 -0.24 12.47
C TRP A 24 -0.08 0.19 13.20
N GLU A 25 -0.07 1.38 13.79
CA GLU A 25 -1.20 1.97 14.50
C GLU A 25 -2.01 2.87 13.55
N TYR A 26 -2.79 2.24 12.65
CA TYR A 26 -3.72 2.92 11.73
C TYR A 26 -5.16 2.55 12.11
N PRO A 27 -5.70 3.12 13.19
CA PRO A 27 -7.02 2.74 13.70
C PRO A 27 -8.13 3.03 12.69
N GLU A 28 -8.06 4.14 11.95
CA GLU A 28 -9.09 4.51 10.97
C GLU A 28 -9.23 3.49 9.85
N ALA A 29 -8.10 2.97 9.33
CA ALA A 29 -8.12 1.89 8.34
C ALA A 29 -8.77 0.61 8.89
N SER A 30 -8.51 0.31 10.15
CA SER A 30 -9.04 -0.88 10.82
C SER A 30 -10.54 -0.73 11.14
N ASP A 31 -10.95 0.45 11.58
CA ASP A 31 -12.33 0.80 11.89
C ASP A 31 -13.20 0.76 10.63
N ILE A 32 -12.73 1.38 9.53
CA ILE A 32 -13.45 1.34 8.25
C ILE A 32 -13.59 -0.09 7.73
N ALA A 33 -12.53 -0.90 7.78
CA ALA A 33 -12.61 -2.30 7.39
C ALA A 33 -13.62 -3.09 8.25
N PHE A 34 -13.63 -2.85 9.56
CA PHE A 34 -14.54 -3.51 10.49
C PHE A 34 -15.99 -3.07 10.26
N ASP A 35 -16.24 -1.79 10.05
CA ASP A 35 -17.54 -1.22 9.72
C ASP A 35 -18.09 -1.78 8.40
N THR A 36 -17.25 -1.96 7.38
CA THR A 36 -17.65 -2.61 6.12
C THR A 36 -18.12 -4.06 6.36
N LEU A 37 -17.45 -4.82 7.24
CA LEU A 37 -17.90 -6.17 7.62
C LEU A 37 -19.22 -6.15 8.39
N LEU A 38 -19.37 -5.25 9.36
CA LEU A 38 -20.62 -5.11 10.12
C LEU A 38 -21.79 -4.67 9.25
N GLY A 39 -21.51 -3.89 8.21
CA GLY A 39 -22.47 -3.48 7.18
C GLY A 39 -22.89 -4.59 6.20
N GLY A 40 -22.30 -5.79 6.31
CA GLY A 40 -22.58 -6.93 5.43
C GLY A 40 -21.76 -6.97 4.14
N GLY A 41 -20.70 -6.17 4.04
CA GLY A 41 -19.71 -6.26 2.95
C GLY A 41 -18.92 -7.58 3.01
N SER A 42 -18.33 -7.97 1.89
CA SER A 42 -17.47 -9.16 1.86
C SER A 42 -16.12 -8.92 2.54
N HIS A 43 -15.37 -9.99 2.82
CA HIS A 43 -14.01 -9.89 3.36
C HIS A 43 -13.06 -9.13 2.43
N ILE A 44 -13.28 -9.17 1.11
CA ILE A 44 -12.49 -8.38 0.16
C ILE A 44 -12.93 -6.92 0.17
N ASP A 45 -14.22 -6.63 0.31
CA ASP A 45 -14.68 -5.24 0.37
C ASP A 45 -14.10 -4.55 1.61
N ALA A 46 -14.11 -5.24 2.76
CA ALA A 46 -13.48 -4.75 3.99
C ALA A 46 -11.97 -4.52 3.85
N LEU A 47 -11.25 -5.46 3.21
CA LEU A 47 -9.83 -5.31 2.93
C LEU A 47 -9.56 -4.07 2.06
N VAL A 48 -10.32 -3.93 0.95
CA VAL A 48 -10.15 -2.84 0.00
C VAL A 48 -10.51 -1.49 0.64
N ASP A 49 -11.62 -1.41 1.36
CA ASP A 49 -12.05 -0.17 2.01
C ASP A 49 -11.06 0.28 3.09
N GLY A 50 -10.54 -0.66 3.90
CA GLY A 50 -9.51 -0.35 4.90
C GLY A 50 -8.21 0.16 4.28
N CYS A 51 -7.69 -0.50 3.24
CA CYS A 51 -6.46 -0.05 2.56
C CYS A 51 -6.64 1.31 1.86
N ASP A 52 -7.80 1.54 1.26
CA ASP A 52 -8.11 2.76 0.51
C ASP A 52 -8.32 4.00 1.43
N VAL A 53 -8.44 3.82 2.75
CA VAL A 53 -8.32 4.93 3.72
C VAL A 53 -6.98 5.62 3.57
N CYS A 54 -5.88 4.86 3.64
CA CYS A 54 -4.54 5.43 3.54
C CYS A 54 -4.23 6.00 2.15
N ASP A 55 -4.79 5.41 1.09
CA ASP A 55 -4.63 5.93 -0.27
C ASP A 55 -5.25 7.34 -0.39
N ARG A 56 -6.45 7.54 0.17
CA ARG A 56 -7.17 8.82 0.10
C ARG A 56 -6.73 9.85 1.14
N HIS A 57 -6.30 9.36 2.30
CA HIS A 57 -5.93 10.15 3.47
C HIS A 57 -4.51 9.76 3.92
N PRO A 58 -3.48 10.05 3.10
CA PRO A 58 -2.10 9.64 3.39
C PRO A 58 -1.58 10.21 4.72
N GLU A 59 -2.14 11.34 5.20
CA GLU A 59 -1.84 11.93 6.50
C GLU A 59 -2.16 11.01 7.69
N LEU A 60 -3.16 10.12 7.55
CA LEU A 60 -3.52 9.14 8.59
C LEU A 60 -2.53 7.99 8.67
N CYS A 61 -1.71 7.79 7.62
CA CYS A 61 -0.80 6.67 7.48
C CYS A 61 0.66 7.13 7.31
N SER A 62 0.99 8.27 7.94
CA SER A 62 2.33 8.87 7.99
C SER A 62 2.96 9.12 6.61
N PHE A 63 2.12 9.36 5.59
CA PHE A 63 2.50 9.49 4.19
C PHE A 63 3.33 8.30 3.67
N SER A 64 3.24 7.14 4.33
CA SER A 64 3.98 5.94 3.95
C SER A 64 3.20 5.04 2.98
N VAL A 65 1.90 5.31 2.82
CA VAL A 65 0.96 4.62 1.95
C VAL A 65 0.21 5.69 1.16
N GLY A 66 0.00 5.45 -0.13
CA GLY A 66 -0.61 6.43 -1.02
C GLY A 66 0.36 7.56 -1.41
N PRO A 67 -0.16 8.75 -1.74
CA PRO A 67 0.63 9.91 -2.17
C PRO A 67 1.70 10.36 -1.17
N GLY A 68 2.74 11.05 -1.66
CA GLY A 68 3.63 11.87 -0.81
C GLY A 68 5.06 11.37 -0.60
N ARG A 69 5.44 10.17 -1.06
CA ARG A 69 6.85 9.71 -1.06
C ARG A 69 7.36 9.49 -2.48
N PRO A 70 8.36 10.25 -2.94
CA PRO A 70 8.86 10.12 -4.31
C PRO A 70 9.99 9.10 -4.42
N ASN A 71 10.24 8.64 -5.64
CA ASN A 71 11.43 7.88 -6.02
C ASN A 71 12.63 8.84 -6.31
N GLU A 72 13.77 8.30 -6.76
CA GLU A 72 14.96 9.11 -7.07
C GLU A 72 14.73 10.14 -8.20
N GLU A 73 13.73 9.93 -9.06
CA GLU A 73 13.33 10.85 -10.13
C GLU A 73 12.34 11.93 -9.65
N GLY A 74 11.93 11.90 -8.38
CA GLY A 74 10.95 12.83 -7.81
C GLY A 74 9.50 12.40 -7.99
N GLU A 75 9.23 11.26 -8.63
CA GLU A 75 7.87 10.78 -8.92
C GLU A 75 7.39 9.81 -7.83
N THR A 76 6.18 10.00 -7.32
CA THR A 76 5.52 9.01 -6.45
C THR A 76 4.86 7.92 -7.30
N THR A 77 5.22 6.66 -7.04
CA THR A 77 4.62 5.46 -7.64
C THR A 77 4.09 4.54 -6.56
N LEU A 78 2.90 3.98 -6.77
CA LEU A 78 2.23 3.14 -5.77
C LEU A 78 2.27 1.65 -6.14
N ASP A 79 2.39 0.82 -5.12
CA ASP A 79 2.29 -0.63 -5.22
C ASP A 79 1.14 -1.11 -4.34
N ALA A 80 0.30 -2.01 -4.86
CA ALA A 80 -0.78 -2.61 -4.09
C ALA A 80 -1.08 -4.03 -4.57
N MET A 81 -1.46 -4.91 -3.66
CA MET A 81 -1.91 -6.27 -3.95
C MET A 81 -3.06 -6.63 -3.05
N ILE A 82 -4.07 -7.28 -3.62
CA ILE A 82 -5.14 -7.92 -2.87
C ILE A 82 -5.21 -9.41 -3.22
N MET A 83 -5.64 -10.22 -2.26
CA MET A 83 -5.83 -11.66 -2.45
C MET A 83 -7.10 -12.12 -1.76
N ASP A 84 -7.91 -12.88 -2.49
CA ASP A 84 -9.02 -13.61 -1.92
C ASP A 84 -8.60 -15.01 -1.48
N GLY A 85 -8.59 -15.25 -0.16
CA GLY A 85 -8.25 -16.55 0.42
C GLY A 85 -9.25 -17.67 0.08
N MET A 86 -10.48 -17.35 -0.32
CA MET A 86 -11.49 -18.35 -0.66
C MET A 86 -11.35 -18.87 -2.09
N THR A 87 -11.09 -17.97 -3.03
CA THR A 87 -11.00 -18.28 -4.47
C THR A 87 -9.56 -18.41 -4.97
N HIS A 88 -8.59 -17.95 -4.17
CA HIS A 88 -7.20 -17.74 -4.54
C HIS A 88 -7.02 -16.72 -5.68
N ALA A 89 -8.03 -15.89 -5.96
CA ALA A 89 -7.91 -14.79 -6.90
C ALA A 89 -6.95 -13.73 -6.33
N VAL A 90 -6.12 -13.17 -7.21
CA VAL A 90 -5.14 -12.13 -6.87
C VAL A 90 -5.21 -11.04 -7.93
N GLY A 91 -5.18 -9.80 -7.48
CA GLY A 91 -4.96 -8.64 -8.33
C GLY A 91 -3.93 -7.72 -7.68
N ALA A 92 -3.05 -7.19 -8.51
CA ALA A 92 -1.94 -6.37 -8.06
C ALA A 92 -1.59 -5.30 -9.10
N VAL A 93 -1.04 -4.21 -8.59
CA VAL A 93 -0.41 -3.16 -9.37
C VAL A 93 0.97 -2.86 -8.79
N GLY A 94 1.92 -2.57 -9.65
CA GLY A 94 3.26 -2.14 -9.25
C GLY A 94 3.75 -0.96 -10.07
N CYS A 95 4.50 -0.05 -9.47
CA CYS A 95 4.93 1.20 -10.10
C CYS A 95 3.72 1.97 -10.70
N LEU A 96 2.54 1.94 -10.04
CA LEU A 96 1.35 2.60 -10.53
C LEU A 96 1.56 4.12 -10.45
N LYS A 97 1.43 4.79 -11.59
CA LYS A 97 1.64 6.23 -11.71
C LYS A 97 0.31 6.97 -11.74
N ARG A 98 0.28 8.15 -11.12
CA ARG A 98 -0.78 9.16 -11.29
C ARG A 98 -2.20 8.67 -11.00
N VAL A 99 -2.37 7.65 -10.17
CA VAL A 99 -3.69 7.15 -9.72
C VAL A 99 -3.61 6.86 -8.23
N GLN A 100 -4.42 7.58 -7.45
CA GLN A 100 -4.33 7.56 -5.99
C GLN A 100 -4.79 6.23 -5.37
N GLN A 101 -5.86 5.62 -5.90
CA GLN A 101 -6.56 4.50 -5.26
C GLN A 101 -5.97 3.14 -5.61
N ALA A 102 -4.69 2.93 -5.30
CA ALA A 102 -3.93 1.74 -5.70
C ALA A 102 -4.60 0.42 -5.27
N ALA A 103 -5.14 0.34 -4.04
CA ALA A 103 -5.84 -0.86 -3.56
C ALA A 103 -7.08 -1.19 -4.40
N ARG A 104 -7.83 -0.17 -4.84
CA ARG A 104 -9.00 -0.36 -5.70
C ARG A 104 -8.62 -0.72 -7.13
N VAL A 105 -7.52 -0.19 -7.65
CA VAL A 105 -7.02 -0.62 -8.97
C VAL A 105 -6.58 -2.08 -8.92
N ALA A 106 -5.88 -2.50 -7.87
CA ALA A 106 -5.55 -3.91 -7.65
C ALA A 106 -6.81 -4.79 -7.60
N ARG A 107 -7.90 -4.32 -6.96
CA ARG A 107 -9.20 -4.99 -7.01
C ARG A 107 -9.77 -5.10 -8.42
N ALA A 108 -9.71 -4.03 -9.21
CA ALA A 108 -10.15 -4.06 -10.60
C ALA A 108 -9.32 -5.05 -11.44
N VAL A 109 -8.01 -5.18 -11.21
CA VAL A 109 -7.18 -6.20 -11.88
C VAL A 109 -7.70 -7.61 -11.58
N MET A 110 -7.99 -7.90 -10.31
CA MET A 110 -8.53 -9.20 -9.87
C MET A 110 -9.89 -9.51 -10.51
N ASP A 111 -10.79 -8.52 -10.55
CA ASP A 111 -12.18 -8.73 -10.95
C ASP A 111 -12.41 -8.67 -12.47
N HIS A 112 -11.55 -7.95 -13.21
CA HIS A 112 -11.80 -7.60 -14.61
C HIS A 112 -10.70 -8.06 -15.58
N THR A 113 -9.72 -8.83 -15.11
CA THR A 113 -8.69 -9.40 -15.97
C THR A 113 -8.43 -10.87 -15.65
N ALA A 114 -7.80 -11.58 -16.59
CA ALA A 114 -7.26 -12.92 -16.33
C ALA A 114 -5.81 -12.87 -15.81
N HIS A 115 -5.27 -11.67 -15.58
CA HIS A 115 -3.92 -11.43 -15.10
C HIS A 115 -3.94 -11.15 -13.59
N SER A 116 -2.80 -11.34 -12.93
CA SER A 116 -2.68 -11.06 -11.49
C SER A 116 -1.91 -9.78 -11.18
N LEU A 117 -1.12 -9.25 -12.11
CA LEU A 117 -0.27 -8.08 -11.90
C LEU A 117 -0.19 -7.24 -13.17
N LEU A 118 -0.43 -5.94 -13.05
CA LEU A 118 -0.14 -4.92 -14.05
C LEU A 118 0.87 -3.93 -13.48
N VAL A 119 1.72 -3.33 -14.31
CA VAL A 119 2.77 -2.42 -13.81
C VAL A 119 2.92 -1.15 -14.64
N GLY A 120 3.44 -0.10 -14.01
CA GLY A 120 3.87 1.12 -14.69
C GLY A 120 2.73 1.86 -15.37
N GLU A 121 3.04 2.43 -16.54
CA GLU A 121 2.10 3.19 -17.36
C GLU A 121 0.91 2.34 -17.84
N ASP A 122 1.13 1.05 -18.10
CA ASP A 122 0.07 0.14 -18.54
C ASP A 122 -0.96 -0.10 -17.42
N ALA A 123 -0.52 -0.09 -16.15
CA ALA A 123 -1.43 -0.14 -15.00
C ALA A 123 -2.25 1.15 -14.88
N THR A 124 -1.64 2.32 -15.13
CA THR A 124 -2.34 3.61 -15.19
C THR A 124 -3.40 3.61 -16.29
N GLN A 125 -3.03 3.20 -17.51
CA GLN A 125 -3.97 3.14 -18.63
C GLN A 125 -5.14 2.17 -18.37
N PHE A 126 -4.86 1.03 -17.73
CA PHE A 126 -5.90 0.11 -17.26
C PHE A 126 -6.83 0.78 -16.25
N ALA A 127 -6.29 1.47 -15.24
CA ALA A 127 -7.08 2.18 -14.25
C ALA A 127 -8.01 3.23 -14.89
N LEU A 128 -7.51 4.03 -15.85
CA LEU A 128 -8.33 4.99 -16.57
C LEU A 128 -9.48 4.32 -17.34
N ASN A 129 -9.22 3.16 -17.96
CA ASN A 129 -10.27 2.39 -18.64
C ASN A 129 -11.33 1.84 -17.68
N MET A 130 -10.96 1.59 -16.42
CA MET A 130 -11.88 1.19 -15.35
C MET A 130 -12.61 2.38 -14.70
N GLY A 131 -12.34 3.61 -15.14
CA GLY A 131 -13.01 4.82 -14.67
C GLY A 131 -12.35 5.52 -13.49
N PHE A 132 -11.11 5.13 -13.14
CA PHE A 132 -10.30 5.91 -12.19
C PHE A 132 -9.80 7.19 -12.86
N ASN A 133 -9.50 8.19 -12.05
CA ASN A 133 -9.00 9.49 -12.53
C ASN A 133 -7.49 9.57 -12.42
N GLU A 134 -6.89 10.20 -13.42
CA GLU A 134 -5.50 10.61 -13.35
C GLU A 134 -5.35 11.82 -12.42
N THR A 135 -4.49 11.70 -11.42
CA THR A 135 -4.24 12.73 -10.39
C THR A 135 -2.75 12.77 -10.06
N SER A 136 -2.21 13.96 -9.80
CA SER A 136 -0.87 14.05 -9.24
C SER A 136 -0.81 13.37 -7.87
N LEU A 137 0.26 12.61 -7.64
CA LEU A 137 0.56 11.96 -6.35
C LEU A 137 1.63 12.72 -5.56
N GLU A 138 2.14 13.81 -6.13
CA GLU A 138 3.11 14.69 -5.50
C GLU A 138 2.38 15.66 -4.55
N THR A 139 3.07 16.00 -3.46
CA THR A 139 2.67 17.04 -2.52
C THR A 139 3.80 18.06 -2.42
N ASP A 140 3.50 19.27 -1.93
CA ASP A 140 4.53 20.29 -1.69
C ASP A 140 5.64 19.75 -0.76
N GLU A 141 5.27 18.90 0.20
CA GLU A 141 6.22 18.22 1.10
C GLU A 141 7.06 17.17 0.37
N SER A 142 6.47 16.36 -0.52
CA SER A 142 7.23 15.36 -1.27
C SER A 142 8.25 16.00 -2.20
N ILE A 143 7.87 17.11 -2.84
CA ILE A 143 8.75 17.90 -3.71
C ILE A 143 9.91 18.49 -2.89
N ALA A 144 9.61 19.16 -1.77
CA ALA A 144 10.64 19.74 -0.90
C ALA A 144 11.62 18.68 -0.36
N ASN A 145 11.11 17.52 0.06
CA ASN A 145 11.94 16.42 0.56
C ASN A 145 12.87 15.86 -0.53
N HIS A 146 12.40 15.78 -1.79
CA HIS A 146 13.23 15.35 -2.91
C HIS A 146 14.31 16.39 -3.25
N GLU A 147 13.96 17.68 -3.27
CA GLU A 147 14.92 18.76 -3.48
C GLU A 147 16.02 18.76 -2.40
N GLU A 148 15.65 18.64 -1.12
CA GLU A 148 16.62 18.53 -0.01
C GLU A 148 17.53 17.29 -0.18
N TRP A 149 16.96 16.15 -0.59
CA TRP A 149 17.73 14.94 -0.85
C TRP A 149 18.74 15.11 -2.01
N VAL A 150 18.34 15.79 -3.10
CA VAL A 150 19.23 16.11 -4.22
C VAL A 150 20.35 17.06 -3.77
N GLU A 151 20.02 18.11 -3.02
CA GLU A 151 21.01 19.03 -2.43
C GLU A 151 21.97 18.32 -1.46
N GLY A 152 21.48 17.28 -0.77
CA GLY A 152 22.22 16.38 0.08
C GLY A 152 23.13 15.37 -0.64
N ASN A 153 23.41 15.56 -1.93
CA ASN A 153 24.14 14.60 -2.79
C ASN A 153 23.46 13.23 -2.87
N CYS A 154 22.12 13.21 -2.91
CA CYS A 154 21.32 12.01 -3.03
C CYS A 154 21.55 11.02 -1.89
N GLN A 155 21.66 11.53 -0.65
CA GLN A 155 21.91 10.71 0.54
C GLN A 155 20.70 10.68 1.48
N PRO A 156 20.28 9.50 1.96
CA PRO A 156 20.78 8.16 1.59
C PRO A 156 20.25 7.70 0.22
N ASN A 157 20.93 6.76 -0.44
CA ASN A 157 20.40 6.04 -1.61
C ASN A 157 20.66 4.52 -1.49
N SER A 158 20.11 3.76 -2.43
CA SER A 158 20.16 2.29 -2.42
C SER A 158 21.15 1.68 -3.43
N TRP A 159 22.02 2.49 -4.05
CA TRP A 159 23.00 2.01 -5.02
C TRP A 159 24.24 1.40 -4.34
N LYS A 160 24.84 0.40 -4.97
CA LYS A 160 26.08 -0.26 -4.54
C LYS A 160 26.91 -0.67 -5.74
N ASP A 161 28.24 -0.73 -5.57
CA ASP A 161 29.18 -1.23 -6.58
C ASP A 161 29.07 -0.52 -7.95
N VAL A 162 28.96 0.82 -7.92
CA VAL A 162 28.83 1.68 -9.10
C VAL A 162 29.74 2.91 -9.03
N LEU A 163 29.95 3.56 -10.18
CA LEU A 163 30.61 4.85 -10.34
C LEU A 163 29.60 5.93 -10.80
N PRO A 164 29.65 7.17 -10.30
CA PRO A 164 30.51 7.64 -9.20
C PRO A 164 30.15 6.98 -7.86
N ASN A 165 31.00 7.15 -6.83
CA ASN A 165 30.78 6.53 -5.52
C ASN A 165 29.39 6.92 -4.96
N PRO A 166 28.47 5.95 -4.78
CA PRO A 166 27.09 6.25 -4.42
C PRO A 166 26.93 6.80 -3.01
N THR A 167 27.90 6.62 -2.11
CA THR A 167 27.83 7.20 -0.74
C THR A 167 28.18 8.68 -0.69
N GLU A 168 28.62 9.26 -1.81
CA GLU A 168 29.14 10.63 -1.87
C GLU A 168 28.53 11.45 -3.01
N ASN A 169 27.98 10.79 -4.04
CA ASN A 169 27.54 11.46 -5.26
C ASN A 169 26.17 10.94 -5.70
N CYS A 170 25.38 11.83 -6.29
CA CYS A 170 24.23 11.48 -7.12
C CYS A 170 24.66 10.74 -8.40
N GLY A 171 23.70 10.05 -9.01
CA GLY A 171 23.85 9.46 -10.33
C GLY A 171 23.89 10.49 -11.48
N PRO A 172 23.84 10.03 -12.74
CA PRO A 172 23.63 8.64 -13.13
C PRO A 172 24.83 7.77 -12.80
N TYR A 173 24.54 6.56 -12.35
CA TYR A 173 25.53 5.57 -11.98
C TYR A 173 25.85 4.64 -13.14
N SER A 174 27.05 4.06 -13.15
CA SER A 174 27.48 3.03 -14.09
C SER A 174 28.21 1.91 -13.35
N PRO A 175 28.08 0.64 -13.76
CA PRO A 175 28.80 -0.47 -13.14
C PRO A 175 30.32 -0.24 -13.14
N VAL A 176 30.99 -0.72 -12.07
CA VAL A 176 32.45 -0.78 -11.96
C VAL A 176 33.03 -1.83 -12.92
#